data_AF-A0A949GQ41-F1
#
_entry.id   AF-A0A949GQ41-F1
#
_cell.length_a   1.000
_cell.length_b   1.000
_cell.length_c   1.000
_cell.angle_alpha   90.00
_cell.angle_beta   90.00
_cell.angle_gamma   90.00
#
_symmetry.space_group_name_H-M   'P 1'
#
loop_
_entity.id
_entity.type
_entity.pdbx_description
1 polymer ?
#
loop_
_entity_poly.entity_id
_entity_poly.type
_entity_poly.pdbx_seq_one_letter_code
_entity_poly.pdbx_strand_id
1 'polypeptide(L)'
;MSKYDRLGTYLRGLSANEVPMTFAEIERVVGTKLPKSQESQAWWSNSPSNNVMTKVWLAAGFETTQVDMGGKKLVFARIRPRGKAEDGPAFQHAQDKRPRRSPLFGALKGTFTIEPGYDLTQPTLAEDWEKAFEEKWDRGLLK
;
A
#
# COMPACT_ATOMS: atom_id res chain seq x y z
N MET A 1 26.32 -24.84 -2.55
CA MET A 1 26.94 -23.52 -2.74
C MET A 1 26.22 -22.81 -3.86
N SER A 2 25.62 -21.66 -3.57
CA SER A 2 24.98 -20.83 -4.58
C SER A 2 26.05 -20.06 -5.35
N LYS A 3 25.80 -19.83 -6.65
CA LYS A 3 26.66 -19.02 -7.53
C LYS A 3 26.99 -17.63 -6.95
N TYR A 4 26.14 -17.14 -6.04
CA TYR A 4 26.22 -15.80 -5.45
C TYR A 4 26.82 -15.76 -4.04
N ASP A 5 27.24 -16.91 -3.46
CA ASP A 5 27.71 -16.98 -2.06
C ASP A 5 28.84 -15.99 -1.73
N ARG A 6 29.71 -15.69 -2.71
CA ARG A 6 30.80 -14.71 -2.59
C ARG A 6 30.31 -13.31 -2.22
N LEU A 7 29.17 -12.88 -2.77
CA LEU A 7 28.55 -11.61 -2.45
C LEU A 7 28.12 -11.57 -0.98
N GLY A 8 27.54 -12.66 -0.47
CA GLY A 8 27.13 -12.77 0.92
C GLY A 8 28.30 -12.69 1.88
N THR A 9 29.40 -13.40 1.59
CA THR A 9 30.63 -13.35 2.40
C THR A 9 31.25 -11.95 2.39
N TYR A 10 31.28 -11.29 1.24
CA TYR A 10 31.77 -9.91 1.10
C TYR A 10 30.96 -8.94 1.96
N LEU A 11 29.63 -8.96 1.83
CA LEU A 11 28.74 -8.08 2.60
C LEU A 11 28.85 -8.34 4.11
N ARG A 12 28.93 -9.61 4.53
CA ARG A 12 29.07 -9.98 5.95
C ARG A 12 30.36 -9.42 6.59
N GLY A 13 31.44 -9.32 5.81
CA GLY A 13 32.71 -8.76 6.27
C GLY A 13 32.73 -7.24 6.41
N LEU A 14 31.76 -6.53 5.81
CA LEU A 14 31.69 -5.07 5.89
C LEU A 14 31.02 -4.62 7.19
N SER A 15 31.70 -3.77 7.97
CA SER A 15 31.13 -3.15 9.19
C SER A 15 30.22 -1.95 8.90
N ALA A 16 30.16 -1.50 7.63
CA ALA A 16 29.33 -0.39 7.21
C ALA A 16 27.82 -0.71 7.32
N ASN A 17 27.05 0.33 7.63
CA ASN A 17 25.58 0.25 7.68
C ASN A 17 24.95 0.39 6.30
N GLU A 18 25.58 1.14 5.41
CA GLU A 18 25.15 1.34 4.04
C GLU A 18 26.35 1.14 3.13
N VAL A 19 26.17 0.31 2.12
CA VAL A 19 27.21 -0.05 1.16
C VAL A 19 26.67 0.30 -0.23
N PRO A 20 26.99 1.49 -0.76
CA PRO A 20 26.71 1.80 -2.15
C PRO A 20 27.59 0.93 -3.05
N MET A 21 26.98 0.20 -3.98
CA MET A 21 27.66 -0.62 -4.97
C MET A 21 27.06 -0.41 -6.35
N THR A 22 27.90 -0.45 -7.36
CA THR A 22 27.49 -0.50 -8.76
C THR A 22 27.24 -1.94 -9.19
N PHE A 23 26.44 -2.13 -10.24
CA PHE A 23 26.20 -3.47 -10.80
C PHE A 23 27.51 -4.13 -11.28
N ALA A 24 28.45 -3.33 -11.79
CA ALA A 24 29.77 -3.81 -12.21
C ALA A 24 30.63 -4.28 -11.02
N GLU A 25 30.56 -3.61 -9.87
CA GLU A 25 31.25 -4.06 -8.65
C GLU A 25 30.66 -5.36 -8.12
N ILE A 26 29.32 -5.49 -8.16
CA ILE A 26 28.65 -6.73 -7.77
C ILE A 26 29.10 -7.89 -8.68
N GLU A 27 29.16 -7.69 -9.99
CA GLU A 27 29.66 -8.69 -10.94
C GLU A 27 31.11 -9.10 -10.66
N ARG A 28 31.97 -8.14 -10.30
CA ARG A 28 33.37 -8.41 -9.91
C ARG A 28 33.46 -9.23 -8.63
N VAL A 29 32.66 -8.91 -7.62
CA VAL A 29 32.63 -9.64 -6.33
C VAL A 29 32.09 -11.05 -6.51
N VAL A 30 31.02 -11.22 -7.28
CA VAL A 30 30.46 -12.54 -7.60
C VAL A 30 31.42 -13.33 -8.52
N GLY A 31 32.15 -12.63 -9.39
CA GLY A 31 33.03 -13.21 -10.40
C GLY A 31 32.26 -13.78 -11.60
N THR A 32 31.00 -13.36 -11.78
CA THR A 32 30.15 -13.79 -12.90
C THR A 32 29.27 -12.63 -13.33
N LYS A 33 28.98 -12.55 -14.63
CA LYS A 33 28.03 -11.56 -15.17
C LYS A 33 26.62 -11.80 -14.63
N LEU A 34 25.94 -10.71 -14.27
CA LEU A 34 24.55 -10.74 -13.85
C LEU A 34 23.65 -11.05 -15.06
N PRO A 35 22.55 -11.80 -14.87
CA PRO A 35 21.59 -12.06 -15.93
C PRO A 35 20.89 -10.76 -16.36
N LYS A 36 20.42 -10.68 -17.61
CA LYS A 36 19.72 -9.50 -18.16
C LYS A 36 18.56 -9.02 -17.28
N SER A 37 17.91 -9.93 -16.54
CA SER A 37 16.85 -9.62 -15.57
C SER A 37 17.23 -8.60 -14.50
N GLN A 38 18.53 -8.38 -14.26
CA GLN A 38 19.04 -7.33 -13.37
C GLN A 38 18.69 -5.90 -13.83
N GLU A 39 18.24 -5.73 -15.07
CA GLU A 39 17.69 -4.47 -15.62
C GLU A 39 16.28 -4.15 -15.11
N SER A 40 15.66 -5.03 -14.31
CA SER A 40 14.39 -4.75 -13.65
C SER A 40 14.61 -4.45 -12.17
N GLN A 41 14.01 -3.36 -11.68
CA GLN A 41 14.03 -3.03 -10.25
C GLN A 41 13.42 -4.15 -9.39
N ALA A 42 12.45 -4.90 -9.94
CA ALA A 42 11.86 -6.03 -9.26
C ALA A 42 12.90 -7.10 -8.92
N TRP A 43 13.93 -7.31 -9.76
CA TRP A 43 15.02 -8.25 -9.51
C TRP A 43 15.81 -7.91 -8.23
N TRP A 44 15.92 -6.63 -7.91
CA TRP A 44 16.61 -6.14 -6.72
C TRP A 44 15.72 -6.06 -5.48
N SER A 45 14.47 -6.52 -5.55
CA SER A 45 13.55 -6.50 -4.42
C SER A 45 14.00 -7.43 -3.28
N ASN A 46 13.58 -7.08 -2.05
CA ASN A 46 13.85 -7.86 -0.83
C ASN A 46 12.92 -9.06 -0.66
N SER A 47 12.33 -9.59 -1.73
CA SER A 47 11.45 -10.76 -1.69
C SER A 47 12.26 -12.07 -1.81
N PRO A 48 12.32 -12.94 -0.78
CA PRO A 48 13.12 -14.17 -0.82
C PRO A 48 12.69 -15.17 -1.89
N SER A 49 11.46 -15.07 -2.40
CA SER A 49 10.90 -15.91 -3.47
C SER A 49 11.26 -15.43 -4.88
N ASN A 50 11.75 -14.20 -5.03
CA ASN A 50 11.96 -13.59 -6.34
C ASN A 50 13.20 -14.13 -7.05
N ASN A 51 14.35 -14.15 -6.38
CA ASN A 51 15.55 -14.77 -6.92
C ASN A 51 16.46 -15.35 -5.83
N VAL A 52 17.41 -16.18 -6.27
CA VAL A 52 18.38 -16.84 -5.38
C VAL A 52 19.36 -15.84 -4.76
N MET A 53 19.67 -14.74 -5.45
CA MET A 53 20.60 -13.70 -4.99
C MET A 53 20.02 -12.93 -3.79
N THR A 54 18.71 -12.70 -3.74
CA THR A 54 18.00 -12.03 -2.65
C THR A 54 18.23 -12.74 -1.34
N LYS A 55 18.16 -14.08 -1.34
CA LYS A 55 18.45 -14.88 -0.16
C LYS A 55 19.88 -14.67 0.34
N VAL A 56 20.84 -14.37 -0.53
CA VAL A 56 22.25 -14.21 -0.17
C VAL A 56 22.50 -12.92 0.61
N TRP A 57 22.03 -11.76 0.13
CA TRP A 57 22.22 -10.51 0.88
C TRP A 57 21.35 -10.45 2.13
N LEU A 58 20.11 -10.99 2.08
CA LEU A 58 19.26 -11.13 3.26
C LEU A 58 19.91 -12.02 4.33
N ALA A 59 20.49 -13.17 3.95
CA ALA A 59 21.23 -14.04 4.87
C ALA A 59 22.56 -13.44 5.35
N ALA A 60 23.09 -12.43 4.65
CA ALA A 60 24.21 -11.62 5.13
C ALA A 60 23.75 -10.51 6.10
N GLY A 61 22.44 -10.32 6.29
CA GLY A 61 21.88 -9.28 7.13
C GLY A 61 21.82 -7.91 6.45
N PHE A 62 21.66 -7.88 5.13
CA PHE A 62 21.51 -6.66 4.34
C PHE A 62 20.23 -6.69 3.51
N GLU A 63 19.68 -5.53 3.19
CA GLU A 63 18.53 -5.30 2.31
C GLU A 63 18.87 -4.21 1.29
N THR A 64 18.18 -4.19 0.16
CA THR A 64 18.31 -3.12 -0.84
C THR A 64 17.34 -1.98 -0.50
N THR A 65 17.83 -0.73 -0.49
CA THR A 65 17.01 0.46 -0.17
C THR A 65 16.89 1.41 -1.35
N GLN A 66 18.02 1.82 -1.94
CA GLN A 66 18.05 2.70 -3.10
C GLN A 66 18.56 1.93 -4.30
N VAL A 67 17.72 1.76 -5.32
CA VAL A 67 18.09 1.09 -6.57
C VAL A 67 17.94 2.10 -7.70
N ASP A 68 19.06 2.53 -8.25
CA ASP A 68 19.14 3.42 -9.41
C ASP A 68 19.48 2.61 -10.66
N MET A 69 18.47 2.43 -11.51
CA MET A 69 18.59 1.69 -12.77
C MET A 69 19.32 2.50 -13.86
N GLY A 70 19.21 3.84 -13.82
CA GLY A 70 19.87 4.73 -14.78
C GLY A 70 21.37 4.83 -14.49
N GLY A 71 21.74 4.99 -13.22
CA GLY A 71 23.12 4.97 -12.76
C GLY A 71 23.74 3.58 -12.59
N LYS A 72 22.93 2.50 -12.68
CA LYS A 72 23.32 1.11 -12.40
C LYS A 72 23.99 0.96 -11.02
N LYS A 73 23.40 1.61 -10.02
CA LYS A 73 23.89 1.61 -8.64
C LYS A 73 22.78 1.16 -7.70
N LEU A 74 23.17 0.53 -6.61
CA LEU A 74 22.26 0.26 -5.52
C LEU A 74 22.95 0.43 -4.17
N VAL A 75 22.16 0.65 -3.13
CA VAL A 75 22.65 0.71 -1.76
C VAL A 75 22.15 -0.51 -1.00
N PHE A 76 23.09 -1.29 -0.46
CA PHE A 76 22.81 -2.33 0.52
C PHE A 76 22.81 -1.71 1.91
N ALA A 77 21.66 -1.69 2.58
CA ALA A 77 21.53 -1.27 3.97
C ALA A 77 21.53 -2.48 4.89
N ARG A 78 22.23 -2.42 6.02
CA ARG A 78 22.24 -3.48 7.02
C ARG A 78 20.87 -3.56 7.67
N ILE A 79 20.26 -4.75 7.65
CA ILE A 79 19.01 -5.06 8.35
C ILE A 79 19.34 -5.02 9.83
N ARG A 80 19.17 -3.85 10.43
CA ARG A 80 19.07 -3.78 11.88
C ARG A 80 17.70 -4.36 12.20
N PRO A 81 17.57 -5.26 13.19
CA PRO A 81 16.27 -5.43 13.82
C PRO A 81 15.88 -4.01 14.20
N ARG A 82 14.80 -3.52 13.60
CA ARG A 82 14.15 -2.29 14.05
C ARG A 82 13.88 -2.56 15.52
N GLY A 83 14.78 -2.09 16.38
CA GLY A 83 14.54 -2.01 17.81
C GLY A 83 13.15 -1.42 17.86
N LYS A 84 12.24 -2.17 18.50
CA LYS A 84 10.80 -1.93 18.49
C LYS A 84 10.61 -0.42 18.46
N ALA A 85 9.91 0.09 17.45
CA ALA A 85 9.71 1.53 17.27
C ALA A 85 8.76 2.08 18.35
N GLU A 86 9.12 1.85 19.60
CA GLU A 86 8.46 2.27 20.83
C GLU A 86 9.18 3.51 21.39
N ASP A 87 10.44 3.78 20.98
CA ASP A 87 11.25 4.93 21.44
C ASP A 87 11.55 6.00 20.34
N GLY A 88 10.93 5.91 19.17
CA GLY A 88 10.88 7.07 18.25
C GLY A 88 9.83 8.06 18.78
N PRO A 89 10.01 9.40 18.65
CA PRO A 89 8.92 10.31 18.95
C PRO A 89 7.71 9.86 18.14
N ALA A 90 6.63 9.51 18.85
CA ALA A 90 5.40 9.02 18.24
C ALA A 90 5.06 9.93 17.06
N PHE A 91 4.79 9.33 15.89
CA PHE A 91 4.36 10.09 14.72
C PHE A 91 3.13 10.89 15.15
N GLN A 92 3.32 12.20 15.40
CA GLN A 92 2.23 13.06 15.80
C GLN A 92 1.37 13.20 14.54
N HIS A 93 0.24 12.49 14.52
CA HIS A 93 -0.84 12.83 13.62
C HIS A 93 -1.14 14.32 13.85
N ALA A 94 -0.66 15.18 12.95
CA ALA A 94 -1.13 16.55 12.89
C ALA A 94 -2.64 16.44 12.74
N GLN A 95 -3.36 16.80 13.80
CA GLN A 95 -4.81 16.81 13.79
C GLN A 95 -5.21 17.81 12.72
N ASP A 96 -5.50 17.31 11.53
CA ASP A 96 -5.95 18.09 10.41
C ASP A 96 -7.28 18.73 10.89
N LYS A 97 -7.26 20.02 11.19
CA LYS A 97 -8.40 20.79 11.73
C LYS A 97 -9.48 21.00 10.65
N ARG A 98 -9.68 20.04 9.76
CA ARG A 98 -10.76 20.09 8.79
C ARG A 98 -12.07 19.85 9.55
N PRO A 99 -13.10 20.67 9.33
CA PRO A 99 -14.41 20.40 9.90
C PRO A 99 -14.85 19.01 9.45
N ARG A 100 -15.27 18.16 10.40
CA ARG A 100 -15.66 16.75 10.15
C ARG A 100 -16.86 16.60 9.20
N ARG A 101 -17.48 17.70 8.77
CA ARG A 101 -18.66 17.73 7.92
C ARG A 101 -18.48 18.75 6.82
N SER A 102 -18.80 18.34 5.59
CA SER A 102 -18.93 19.25 4.45
C SER A 102 -19.99 20.32 4.77
N PRO A 103 -19.80 21.58 4.33
CA PRO A 103 -20.79 22.65 4.52
C PRO A 103 -22.17 22.33 3.89
N LEU A 104 -22.24 21.37 2.97
CA LEU A 104 -23.49 20.90 2.37
C LEU A 104 -24.16 19.76 3.14
N PHE A 105 -23.53 19.23 4.20
CA PHE A 105 -24.10 18.16 5.00
C PHE A 105 -25.34 18.68 5.76
N GLY A 106 -26.52 18.23 5.34
CA GLY A 106 -27.80 18.66 5.92
C GLY A 106 -28.55 19.73 5.14
N ALA A 107 -28.04 20.18 3.97
CA ALA A 107 -28.71 21.19 3.14
C ALA A 107 -30.12 20.77 2.66
N LEU A 108 -30.42 19.47 2.65
CA LEU A 108 -31.73 18.91 2.27
C LEU A 108 -32.47 18.27 3.45
N LYS A 109 -32.04 18.49 4.70
CA LYS A 109 -32.73 17.91 5.85
C LYS A 109 -34.13 18.51 5.97
N GLY A 110 -35.16 17.66 5.97
CA GLY A 110 -36.56 18.08 6.10
C GLY A 110 -37.25 18.44 4.78
N THR A 111 -36.60 18.29 3.62
CA THR A 111 -37.26 18.48 2.32
C THR A 111 -38.17 17.32 1.94
N PHE A 112 -37.96 16.14 2.53
CA PHE A 112 -38.86 15.00 2.39
C PHE A 112 -39.16 14.42 3.78
N THR A 113 -40.42 14.03 3.98
CA THR A 113 -40.89 13.37 5.20
C THR A 113 -41.49 12.05 4.80
N ILE A 114 -41.05 10.97 5.45
CA ILE A 114 -41.60 9.62 5.26
C ILE A 114 -42.64 9.41 6.36
N GLU A 115 -43.82 8.95 5.98
CA GLU A 115 -44.92 8.71 6.93
C GLU A 115 -44.50 7.63 7.95
N PRO A 116 -44.72 7.85 9.27
CA PRO A 116 -44.36 6.85 10.27
C PRO A 116 -45.04 5.50 9.97
N GLY A 117 -44.26 4.43 9.86
CA GLY A 117 -44.75 3.09 9.53
C GLY A 117 -44.73 2.74 8.04
N TYR A 118 -44.27 3.63 7.16
CA TYR A 118 -44.06 3.32 5.76
C TYR A 118 -42.81 2.45 5.56
N ASP A 119 -43.00 1.20 5.11
CA ASP A 119 -41.92 0.28 4.79
C ASP A 119 -41.30 0.66 3.43
N LEU A 120 -40.02 1.03 3.46
CA LEU A 120 -39.23 1.47 2.31
C LEU A 120 -38.60 0.32 1.54
N THR A 121 -38.70 -0.90 2.06
CA THR A 121 -38.04 -2.09 1.49
C THR A 121 -38.98 -2.96 0.67
N GLN A 122 -40.28 -2.69 0.72
CA GLN A 122 -41.26 -3.37 -0.12
C GLN A 122 -41.14 -2.91 -1.59
N PRO A 123 -41.34 -3.82 -2.57
CA PRO A 123 -41.25 -3.47 -3.99
C PRO A 123 -42.34 -2.46 -4.35
N THR A 124 -41.93 -1.32 -4.91
CA THR A 124 -42.81 -0.20 -5.30
C THR A 124 -43.78 -0.51 -6.44
N LEU A 125 -43.65 -1.67 -7.10
CA LEU A 125 -44.40 -2.07 -8.30
C LEU A 125 -45.27 -3.30 -8.06
N ALA A 126 -45.91 -3.42 -6.89
CA ALA A 126 -47.11 -4.25 -6.81
C ALA A 126 -48.20 -3.58 -7.67
N GLU A 127 -48.85 -4.32 -8.56
CA GLU A 127 -49.66 -3.88 -9.73
C GLU A 127 -50.69 -2.76 -9.50
N ASP A 128 -50.98 -2.36 -8.27
CA ASP A 128 -52.04 -1.41 -7.90
C ASP A 128 -51.55 -0.16 -7.14
N TRP A 129 -50.24 0.13 -7.10
CA TRP A 129 -49.70 1.32 -6.41
C TRP A 129 -50.26 2.66 -6.95
N GLU A 130 -50.59 2.71 -8.24
CA GLU A 130 -51.11 3.88 -8.93
C GLU A 130 -52.56 4.19 -8.51
N LYS A 131 -53.42 3.15 -8.45
CA LYS A 131 -54.82 3.28 -7.97
C LYS A 131 -54.92 3.64 -6.50
N ALA A 132 -54.07 3.04 -5.66
CA ALA A 132 -54.05 3.33 -4.22
C ALA A 132 -53.62 4.78 -3.93
N PHE A 133 -52.74 5.34 -4.77
CA PHE A 133 -52.31 6.72 -4.66
C PHE A 133 -53.39 7.72 -5.12
N GLU A 134 -54.03 7.45 -6.26
CA GLU A 134 -55.15 8.26 -6.77
C GLU A 134 -56.35 8.29 -5.80
N GLU A 135 -56.77 7.14 -5.24
CA GLU A 135 -57.91 7.09 -4.31
C GLU A 135 -57.64 7.84 -2.99
N LYS A 136 -56.38 7.83 -2.51
CA LYS A 136 -55.97 8.54 -1.28
C LYS A 136 -55.93 10.06 -1.50
N TRP A 137 -55.56 10.52 -2.70
CA TRP A 137 -55.46 11.94 -3.01
C TRP A 137 -56.83 12.58 -3.36
N ASP A 138 -57.74 11.83 -3.98
CA ASP A 138 -59.12 12.31 -4.25
C ASP A 138 -59.97 12.48 -2.98
N ARG A 139 -59.75 11.65 -1.94
CA ARG A 139 -60.42 11.84 -0.63
C ARG A 139 -59.96 13.08 0.13
N GLY A 140 -58.84 13.69 -0.26
CA GLY A 140 -58.28 14.89 0.37
C GLY A 140 -58.79 16.22 -0.20
N LEU A 141 -59.53 16.20 -1.32
CA LEU A 141 -60.02 17.40 -2.02
C LEU A 141 -61.52 17.71 -1.79
N LEU A 142 -62.22 16.90 -0.99
CA LEU A 142 -63.57 17.19 -0.50
C LEU A 142 -63.52 17.62 0.97
N LYS A 143 -63.11 18.87 1.20
CA LYS A 143 -63.50 19.70 2.34
C LYS A 143 -63.19 21.17 2.06
#